data_AF-W0B5D5-F1
#
_entry.id   AF-W0B5D5-F1
#
_cell.length_a   1.000
_cell.length_b   1.000
_cell.length_c   1.000
_cell.angle_alpha   90.00
_cell.angle_beta   90.00
_cell.angle_gamma   90.00
#
_symmetry.space_group_name_H-M   'P 1'
#
loop_
_entity.id
_entity.type
_entity.pdbx_description
1 polymer ?
#
loop_
_entity_poly.entity_id
_entity_poly.type
_entity_poly.pdbx_seq_one_letter_code
_entity_poly.pdbx_strand_id
1 'polypeptide(L)'
;MSVENRRELDQIQDKLKNYVRHVDELILSNSALEVIASRVSAAIMGDLVIVPQNYLHIHDGQPLIASPSVGRLVEFLSEHSSVEAAKTPEYWLSHPAPSFTTLVTTREQARLLGQAYFIALLFSHYDLVNNINLSNFGYVRQSDDTLKLSIVDWGNSLGVGFSGLTAEEGAFKNPQFARQSDRADYLGHRPEDITGFQHVMPFDEVVYPLLPRQVVPNLFDLTAEDEPALREAQRLGFYEACDRAMSVLDELQELIPTIITRTLHEAMSAEDSCCLQPLLPSLITKDNRGKKDEYTLANILEGRMRSLQQMKEALQGGKTLQDIARERLMAITKSQMLPSVRFFSSAKAASASPESLMVTRHPG
;
A
#
# COMPACT_ATOMS: atom_id res chain seq x y z
N MET A 1 -9.83 -30.66 36.67
CA MET A 1 -9.31 -30.81 35.30
C MET A 1 -8.38 -32.00 35.23
N SER A 2 -8.58 -32.89 34.25
CA SER A 2 -7.64 -33.96 33.90
C SER A 2 -6.31 -33.38 33.40
N VAL A 3 -5.27 -34.22 33.38
CA VAL A 3 -3.93 -33.83 32.89
C VAL A 3 -3.98 -33.45 31.39
N GLU A 4 -4.78 -34.17 30.60
CA GLU A 4 -5.03 -33.84 29.19
C GLU A 4 -5.71 -32.47 29.02
N ASN A 5 -6.76 -32.18 29.82
CA ASN A 5 -7.43 -30.89 29.73
C ASN A 5 -6.55 -29.72 30.19
N ARG A 6 -5.56 -29.94 31.09
CA ARG A 6 -4.55 -28.92 31.42
C ARG A 6 -3.59 -28.69 30.26
N ARG A 7 -3.07 -29.77 29.67
CA ARG A 7 -2.13 -29.69 28.54
C ARG A 7 -2.76 -29.02 27.31
N GLU A 8 -4.04 -29.30 27.04
CA GLU A 8 -4.80 -28.66 25.97
C GLU A 8 -5.05 -27.17 26.28
N LEU A 9 -5.42 -26.83 27.52
CA LEU A 9 -5.58 -25.44 27.94
C LEU A 9 -4.26 -24.65 27.83
N ASP A 10 -3.13 -25.22 28.26
CA ASP A 10 -1.81 -24.58 28.16
C ASP A 10 -1.42 -24.34 26.69
N GLN A 11 -1.68 -25.31 25.80
CA GLN A 11 -1.46 -25.15 24.35
C GLN A 11 -2.35 -24.07 23.73
N ILE A 12 -3.61 -23.97 24.14
CA ILE A 12 -4.53 -22.91 23.69
C ILE A 12 -4.04 -21.55 24.18
N GLN A 13 -3.63 -21.45 25.45
CA GLN A 13 -3.08 -20.23 26.03
C GLN A 13 -1.79 -19.79 25.32
N ASP A 14 -0.88 -20.72 25.01
CA ASP A 14 0.35 -20.40 24.28
C ASP A 14 0.08 -19.99 22.84
N LYS A 15 -0.87 -20.63 22.15
CA LYS A 15 -1.33 -20.19 20.82
C LYS A 15 -1.94 -18.79 20.87
N LEU A 16 -2.78 -18.51 21.88
CA LEU A 16 -3.40 -17.21 22.06
C LEU A 16 -2.36 -16.12 22.36
N LYS A 17 -1.38 -16.39 23.23
CA LYS A 17 -0.27 -15.46 23.51
C LYS A 17 0.56 -15.16 22.27
N ASN A 18 0.90 -16.19 21.49
CA ASN A 18 1.63 -16.01 20.23
C ASN A 18 0.81 -15.22 19.20
N TYR A 19 -0.51 -15.45 19.14
CA TYR A 19 -1.42 -14.73 18.27
C TYR A 19 -1.54 -13.25 18.67
N VAL A 20 -1.77 -12.95 19.95
CA VAL A 20 -1.83 -11.57 20.46
C VAL A 20 -0.51 -10.85 20.17
N ARG A 21 0.64 -11.47 20.48
CA ARG A 21 1.95 -10.90 20.16
C ARG A 21 2.09 -10.61 18.66
N HIS A 22 1.66 -11.52 17.80
CA HIS A 22 1.71 -11.32 16.35
C HIS A 22 0.82 -10.17 15.87
N VAL A 23 -0.37 -10.01 16.46
CA VAL A 23 -1.25 -8.87 16.16
C VAL A 23 -0.60 -7.56 16.59
N ASP A 24 -0.03 -7.51 17.80
CA ASP A 24 0.67 -6.32 18.30
C ASP A 24 1.87 -5.96 17.40
N GLU A 25 2.64 -6.96 16.94
CA GLU A 25 3.72 -6.81 15.96
C GLU A 25 3.24 -6.20 14.63
N LEU A 26 2.08 -6.65 14.13
CA LEU A 26 1.49 -6.14 12.90
C LEU A 26 0.99 -4.70 13.05
N ILE A 27 0.30 -4.39 14.15
CA ILE A 27 -0.19 -3.03 14.45
C ILE A 27 1.01 -2.08 14.48
N LEU A 28 2.04 -2.45 15.23
CA LEU A 28 3.25 -1.67 15.37
C LEU A 28 4.01 -1.49 14.05
N SER A 29 4.09 -2.55 13.24
CA SER A 29 4.70 -2.50 11.90
C SER A 29 3.96 -1.55 10.97
N ASN A 30 2.63 -1.61 10.95
CA ASN A 30 1.81 -0.70 10.15
C ASN A 30 1.96 0.75 10.61
N SER A 31 1.98 1.00 11.93
CA SER A 31 2.22 2.35 12.45
C SER A 31 3.62 2.88 12.10
N ALA A 32 4.64 2.03 12.10
CA ALA A 32 5.97 2.43 11.64
C ALA A 32 6.00 2.72 10.13
N LEU A 33 5.29 1.93 9.32
CA LEU A 33 5.18 2.14 7.87
C LEU A 33 4.51 3.47 7.53
N GLU A 34 3.49 3.90 8.26
CA GLU A 34 2.86 5.22 8.08
C GLU A 34 3.88 6.37 8.21
N VAL A 35 4.82 6.26 9.16
CA VAL A 35 5.88 7.26 9.35
C VAL A 35 6.96 7.11 8.28
N ILE A 36 7.40 5.88 7.99
CA ILE A 36 8.47 5.61 7.02
C ILE A 36 8.06 5.97 5.59
N ALA A 37 6.84 5.61 5.17
CA ALA A 37 6.35 5.81 3.82
C ALA A 37 6.29 7.29 3.44
N SER A 38 5.86 8.15 4.37
CA SER A 38 5.84 9.59 4.13
C SER A 38 7.25 10.13 3.86
N ARG A 39 8.24 9.77 4.69
CA ARG A 39 9.64 10.19 4.55
C ARG A 39 10.30 9.63 3.29
N VAL A 40 10.02 8.36 2.97
CA VAL A 40 10.50 7.71 1.74
C VAL A 40 9.89 8.39 0.51
N SER A 41 8.59 8.70 0.53
CA SER A 41 7.93 9.41 -0.56
C SER A 41 8.52 10.80 -0.78
N ALA A 42 8.72 11.58 0.29
CA ALA A 42 9.35 12.89 0.19
C ALA A 42 10.77 12.83 -0.40
N ALA A 43 11.55 11.81 -0.06
CA ALA A 43 12.89 11.66 -0.63
C ALA A 43 12.86 11.32 -2.12
N ILE A 44 11.96 10.42 -2.54
CA ILE A 44 11.82 10.02 -3.94
C ILE A 44 11.24 11.18 -4.75
N MET A 45 10.11 11.74 -4.32
CA MET A 45 9.36 12.77 -5.04
C MET A 45 9.97 14.17 -4.93
N GLY A 46 10.85 14.42 -3.95
CA GLY A 46 11.46 15.73 -3.73
C GLY A 46 10.43 16.84 -3.62
N ASP A 47 10.61 17.91 -4.39
CA ASP A 47 9.75 19.10 -4.35
C ASP A 47 8.33 18.91 -4.88
N LEU A 48 8.00 17.75 -5.46
CA LEU A 48 6.67 17.48 -5.99
C LEU A 48 5.62 17.25 -4.89
N VAL A 49 6.02 16.83 -3.70
CA VAL A 49 5.11 16.49 -2.60
C VAL A 49 5.56 17.11 -1.27
N ILE A 50 4.59 17.60 -0.53
CA ILE A 50 4.73 17.95 0.88
C ILE A 50 4.10 16.82 1.69
N VAL A 51 4.84 16.29 2.64
CA VAL A 51 4.36 15.27 3.58
C VAL A 51 4.48 15.79 5.01
N PRO A 52 3.59 15.40 5.91
CA PRO A 52 3.73 15.73 7.31
C PRO A 52 4.96 15.04 7.93
N GLN A 53 5.55 15.69 8.91
CA GLN A 53 6.57 15.07 9.76
C GLN A 53 5.89 14.24 10.84
N ASN A 54 5.42 13.05 10.49
CA ASN A 54 4.80 12.15 11.46
C ASN A 54 5.84 11.64 12.48
N TYR A 55 5.40 11.46 13.71
CA TYR A 55 6.15 10.91 14.84
C TYR A 55 5.40 9.72 15.42
N LEU A 56 6.13 8.67 15.81
CA LEU A 56 5.57 7.49 16.44
C LEU A 56 5.96 7.46 17.91
N HIS A 57 4.95 7.36 18.78
CA HIS A 57 5.11 7.27 20.23
C HIS A 57 4.36 6.04 20.75
N ILE A 58 4.97 5.26 21.64
CA ILE A 58 4.26 4.16 22.31
C ILE A 58 3.73 4.67 23.65
N HIS A 59 2.40 4.71 23.78
CA HIS A 59 1.73 5.09 25.03
C HIS A 59 0.93 3.89 25.55
N ASP A 60 1.22 3.44 26.78
CA ASP A 60 0.56 2.29 27.40
C ASP A 60 0.55 1.02 26.52
N GLY A 61 1.64 0.80 25.77
CA GLY A 61 1.80 -0.35 24.87
C GLY A 61 1.04 -0.23 23.54
N GLN A 62 0.43 0.93 23.26
CA GLN A 62 -0.25 1.21 22.00
C GLN A 62 0.54 2.22 21.16
N PRO A 63 0.74 1.98 19.86
CA PRO A 63 1.37 2.95 18.99
C PRO A 63 0.41 4.12 18.70
N LEU A 64 0.92 5.33 18.87
CA LEU A 64 0.25 6.58 18.54
C LEU A 64 1.08 7.34 17.52
N ILE A 65 0.42 7.83 16.47
CA ILE A 65 1.05 8.65 15.46
C ILE A 65 0.64 10.10 15.68
N ALA A 66 1.63 10.93 15.97
CA ALA A 66 1.45 12.36 16.13
C ALA A 66 1.93 13.05 14.84
N SER A 67 1.04 13.85 14.25
CA SER A 67 1.35 14.62 13.05
C SER A 67 1.19 16.12 13.33
N PRO A 68 2.21 16.95 13.11
CA PRO A 68 2.01 18.39 13.13
C PRO A 68 1.08 18.79 11.97
N SER A 69 0.18 19.74 12.23
CA SER A 69 -0.73 20.24 11.19
C SER A 69 0.05 20.74 9.97
N VAL A 70 -0.33 20.25 8.79
CA VAL A 70 0.13 20.82 7.51
C VAL A 70 -0.66 22.11 7.28
N GLY A 71 -0.08 23.24 7.66
CA GLY A 71 -0.74 24.53 7.56
C GLY A 71 -1.17 24.86 6.13
N ARG A 72 -2.42 25.35 5.98
CA ARG A 72 -3.01 25.78 4.69
C ARG A 72 -3.21 24.67 3.65
N LEU A 73 -3.31 23.43 4.09
CA LEU A 73 -3.84 22.36 3.24
C LEU A 73 -5.25 22.74 2.79
N VAL A 74 -5.51 22.58 1.49
CA VAL A 74 -6.85 22.54 0.92
C VAL A 74 -7.07 21.13 0.38
N GLU A 75 -7.91 20.37 1.06
CA GLU A 75 -8.27 19.01 0.67
C GLU A 75 -9.16 19.03 -0.59
N PHE A 76 -8.96 18.08 -1.51
CA PHE A 76 -9.52 18.16 -2.87
C PHE A 76 -11.06 18.13 -2.94
N LEU A 77 -11.71 17.40 -2.02
CA LEU A 77 -13.15 17.16 -2.05
C LEU A 77 -13.84 17.70 -0.79
N SER A 78 -13.33 17.40 0.40
CA SER A 78 -13.89 17.86 1.70
C SER A 78 -13.92 19.39 1.86
N GLU A 79 -12.97 20.11 1.27
CA GLU A 79 -12.93 21.58 1.31
C GLU A 79 -13.35 22.22 -0.03
N HIS A 80 -13.84 21.42 -0.99
CA HIS A 80 -14.22 21.94 -2.29
C HIS A 80 -15.52 22.76 -2.19
N SER A 81 -15.45 24.04 -2.54
CA SER A 81 -16.58 24.99 -2.38
C SER A 81 -17.91 24.57 -3.03
N SER A 82 -17.85 23.78 -4.11
CA SER A 82 -19.03 23.32 -4.85
C SER A 82 -19.52 21.92 -4.46
N VAL A 83 -18.89 21.26 -3.49
CA VAL A 83 -19.25 19.89 -3.09
C VAL A 83 -19.57 19.84 -1.61
N GLU A 84 -20.71 19.26 -1.29
CA GLU A 84 -21.06 18.97 0.10
C GLU A 84 -20.28 17.74 0.57
N ALA A 85 -19.55 17.88 1.67
CA ALA A 85 -18.81 16.80 2.29
C ALA A 85 -19.76 15.70 2.78
N ALA A 86 -19.46 14.46 2.41
CA ALA A 86 -20.23 13.30 2.82
C ALA A 86 -20.01 13.03 4.32
N LYS A 87 -21.10 13.05 5.08
CA LYS A 87 -21.06 12.80 6.54
C LYS A 87 -21.02 11.32 6.90
N THR A 88 -21.50 10.46 6.00
CA THR A 88 -21.51 9.00 6.16
C THR A 88 -21.22 8.31 4.82
N PRO A 89 -20.76 7.05 4.81
CA PRO A 89 -20.54 6.31 3.57
C PRO A 89 -21.80 6.22 2.68
N GLU A 90 -22.98 6.09 3.28
CA GLU A 90 -24.27 5.93 2.58
C GLU A 90 -24.71 7.18 1.83
N TYR A 91 -24.10 8.34 2.11
CA TYR A 91 -24.40 9.59 1.42
C TYR A 91 -24.31 9.43 -0.10
N TRP A 92 -23.27 8.76 -0.60
CA TRP A 92 -23.03 8.52 -2.02
C TRP A 92 -23.99 7.50 -2.67
N LEU A 93 -24.77 6.76 -1.88
CA LEU A 93 -25.84 5.90 -2.41
C LEU A 93 -27.08 6.70 -2.83
N SER A 94 -27.25 7.88 -2.23
CA SER A 94 -28.43 8.74 -2.41
C SER A 94 -28.12 10.04 -3.14
N HIS A 95 -26.84 10.40 -3.28
CA HIS A 95 -26.38 11.61 -3.96
C HIS A 95 -25.41 11.22 -5.07
N PRO A 96 -25.52 11.85 -6.26
CA PRO A 96 -24.55 11.61 -7.32
C PRO A 96 -23.15 12.01 -6.84
N ALA A 97 -22.18 11.12 -7.03
CA ALA A 97 -20.78 11.46 -6.82
C ALA A 97 -20.38 12.67 -7.70
N PRO A 98 -19.52 13.58 -7.22
CA PRO A 98 -19.06 14.69 -8.03
C PRO A 98 -18.28 14.15 -9.24
N SER A 99 -18.27 14.92 -10.33
CA SER A 99 -17.47 14.59 -11.51
C SER A 99 -16.03 15.11 -11.39
N PHE A 100 -15.14 14.58 -12.23
CA PHE A 100 -13.79 15.14 -12.41
C PHE A 100 -13.82 16.66 -12.66
N THR A 101 -14.70 17.11 -13.56
CA THR A 101 -14.92 18.53 -13.88
C THR A 101 -15.39 19.39 -12.72
N THR A 102 -16.09 18.78 -11.75
CA THR A 102 -16.56 19.49 -10.56
C THR A 102 -15.44 19.74 -9.57
N LEU A 103 -14.52 18.78 -9.43
CA LEU A 103 -13.43 18.84 -8.44
C LEU A 103 -12.17 19.52 -8.96
N VAL A 104 -11.95 19.45 -10.27
CA VAL A 104 -10.71 19.89 -10.91
C VAL A 104 -11.05 21.03 -11.85
N THR A 105 -10.75 22.25 -11.41
CA THR A 105 -11.10 23.47 -12.15
C THR A 105 -9.90 24.08 -12.86
N THR A 106 -8.67 23.63 -12.54
CA THR A 106 -7.43 24.17 -13.10
C THR A 106 -6.49 23.07 -13.59
N ARG A 107 -5.64 23.40 -14.57
CA ARG A 107 -4.59 22.50 -15.05
C ARG A 107 -3.59 22.12 -13.95
N GLU A 108 -3.33 23.04 -13.02
CA GLU A 108 -2.41 22.78 -11.92
C GLU A 108 -2.99 21.75 -10.95
N GLN A 109 -4.26 21.86 -10.56
CA GLN A 109 -4.97 20.84 -9.78
C GLN A 109 -4.97 19.47 -10.48
N ALA A 110 -5.21 19.45 -11.80
CA ALA A 110 -5.17 18.23 -12.59
C ALA A 110 -3.77 17.59 -12.56
N ARG A 111 -2.71 18.39 -12.73
CA ARG A 111 -1.31 17.95 -12.61
C ARG A 111 -1.01 17.33 -11.25
N LEU A 112 -1.46 17.96 -10.16
CA LEU A 112 -1.28 17.41 -8.80
C LEU A 112 -2.03 16.08 -8.61
N LEU A 113 -3.21 15.89 -9.22
CA LEU A 113 -3.90 14.59 -9.21
C LEU A 113 -3.13 13.50 -9.95
N GLY A 114 -2.46 13.84 -11.05
CA GLY A 114 -1.56 12.91 -11.74
C GLY A 114 -0.40 12.45 -10.86
N GLN A 115 0.20 13.38 -10.10
CA GLN A 115 1.26 13.10 -9.14
C GLN A 115 0.74 12.26 -7.96
N ALA A 116 -0.43 12.59 -7.43
CA ALA A 116 -1.09 11.82 -6.36
C ALA A 116 -1.36 10.38 -6.79
N TYR A 117 -1.84 10.18 -8.02
CA TYR A 117 -2.07 8.85 -8.58
C TYR A 117 -0.80 8.02 -8.69
N PHE A 118 0.30 8.62 -9.17
CA PHE A 118 1.60 7.98 -9.19
C PHE A 118 2.02 7.51 -7.79
N ILE A 119 1.91 8.37 -6.78
CA ILE A 119 2.27 8.05 -5.39
C ILE A 119 1.37 6.94 -4.84
N ALA A 120 0.06 7.01 -5.08
CA ALA A 120 -0.89 5.98 -4.66
C ALA A 120 -0.51 4.60 -5.22
N LEU A 121 -0.13 4.54 -6.50
CA LEU A 121 0.30 3.29 -7.14
C LEU A 121 1.67 2.81 -6.64
N LEU A 122 2.66 3.71 -6.51
CA LEU A 122 4.00 3.36 -6.04
C LEU A 122 3.96 2.78 -4.63
N PHE A 123 3.20 3.39 -3.72
CA PHE A 123 3.12 2.99 -2.32
C PHE A 123 1.96 2.03 -2.02
N SER A 124 1.16 1.61 -3.03
CA SER A 124 -0.13 0.91 -2.80
C SER A 124 -1.03 1.62 -1.79
N HIS A 125 -0.98 2.95 -1.76
CA HIS A 125 -1.71 3.78 -0.83
C HIS A 125 -3.12 4.07 -1.38
N TYR A 126 -3.93 3.02 -1.47
CA TYR A 126 -5.26 3.10 -2.06
C TYR A 126 -6.26 3.89 -1.19
N ASP A 127 -5.93 4.14 0.07
CA ASP A 127 -6.73 5.02 0.92
C ASP A 127 -6.67 6.49 0.51
N LEU A 128 -5.65 6.90 -0.24
CA LEU A 128 -5.64 8.22 -0.88
C LEU A 128 -6.85 8.41 -1.79
N VAL A 129 -7.35 7.33 -2.39
CA VAL A 129 -8.34 7.37 -3.47
C VAL A 129 -9.67 6.72 -3.09
N ASN A 130 -9.70 5.99 -1.97
CA ASN A 130 -10.86 5.25 -1.46
C ASN A 130 -11.60 5.96 -0.33
N ASN A 131 -11.01 7.00 0.29
CA ASN A 131 -11.68 7.71 1.39
C ASN A 131 -12.91 8.47 0.87
N ILE A 132 -14.02 8.34 1.61
CA ILE A 132 -15.36 8.91 1.33
C ILE A 132 -15.32 10.39 0.94
N ASN A 133 -14.39 11.16 1.51
CA ASN A 133 -14.25 12.61 1.29
C ASN A 133 -12.93 13.00 0.61
N LEU A 134 -12.10 12.04 0.18
CA LEU A 134 -10.74 12.28 -0.34
C LEU A 134 -9.94 13.29 0.52
N SER A 135 -10.13 13.26 1.84
CA SER A 135 -9.47 14.17 2.79
C SER A 135 -8.00 13.83 3.01
N ASN A 136 -7.53 12.71 2.46
CA ASN A 136 -6.19 12.21 2.70
C ASN A 136 -5.12 12.93 1.88
N PHE A 137 -5.53 13.72 0.88
CA PHE A 137 -4.63 14.54 0.07
C PHE A 137 -5.31 15.80 -0.48
N GLY A 138 -4.48 16.75 -0.88
CA GLY A 138 -4.90 18.07 -1.29
C GLY A 138 -3.74 18.84 -1.89
N TYR A 139 -3.79 20.15 -1.75
CA TYR A 139 -2.67 21.01 -2.13
C TYR A 139 -2.42 22.09 -1.09
N VAL A 140 -1.16 22.54 -1.04
CA VAL A 140 -0.74 23.69 -0.25
C VAL A 140 -0.26 24.77 -1.20
N ARG A 141 -0.84 25.96 -1.07
CA ARG A 141 -0.36 27.15 -1.79
C ARG A 141 0.92 27.67 -1.16
N GLN A 142 1.98 27.70 -1.97
CA GLN A 142 3.28 28.25 -1.60
C GLN A 142 3.25 29.79 -1.60
N SER A 143 4.32 30.41 -1.11
CA SER A 143 4.42 31.88 -1.05
C SER A 143 4.47 32.57 -2.41
N ASP A 144 4.80 31.84 -3.47
CA ASP A 144 4.83 32.30 -4.87
C ASP A 144 3.54 31.96 -5.64
N ASP A 145 2.47 31.64 -4.90
CA ASP A 145 1.16 31.18 -5.40
C ASP A 145 1.16 29.84 -6.14
N THR A 146 2.30 29.15 -6.23
CA THR A 146 2.34 27.78 -6.80
C THR A 146 1.65 26.79 -5.87
N LEU A 147 1.00 25.77 -6.44
CA LEU A 147 0.38 24.69 -5.69
C LEU A 147 1.33 23.50 -5.64
N LYS A 148 1.56 22.99 -4.42
CA LYS A 148 2.26 21.72 -4.20
C LYS A 148 1.28 20.67 -3.69
N LEU A 149 1.41 19.44 -4.18
CA LEU A 149 0.66 18.30 -3.68
C LEU A 149 1.00 18.11 -2.20
N SER A 150 -0.01 17.85 -1.39
CA SER A 150 0.19 17.45 0.00
C SER A 150 -0.62 16.20 0.31
N ILE A 151 0.04 15.23 0.94
CA ILE A 151 -0.58 13.97 1.38
C ILE A 151 -0.42 13.88 2.90
N VAL A 152 -1.52 13.82 3.64
CA VAL A 152 -1.52 13.97 5.10
C VAL A 152 -1.79 12.69 5.87
N ASP A 153 -2.57 11.78 5.31
CA ASP A 153 -2.83 10.47 5.90
C ASP A 153 -2.00 9.41 5.16
N TRP A 154 -1.18 8.67 5.89
CA TRP A 154 -0.31 7.61 5.37
C TRP A 154 -0.62 6.23 5.97
N GLY A 155 -1.73 6.08 6.71
CA GLY A 155 -1.99 4.91 7.57
C GLY A 155 -2.09 3.55 6.87
N ASN A 156 -2.40 3.55 5.57
CA ASN A 156 -2.46 2.33 4.74
C ASN A 156 -1.44 2.33 3.59
N SER A 157 -0.41 3.18 3.68
CA SER A 157 0.70 3.18 2.73
C SER A 157 1.65 2.01 2.98
N LEU A 158 2.19 1.41 1.90
CA LEU A 158 3.03 0.22 1.94
C LEU A 158 2.37 -0.97 2.68
N GLY A 159 1.05 -0.93 2.83
CA GLY A 159 0.33 -1.83 3.73
C GLY A 159 0.64 -3.29 3.41
N VAL A 160 0.94 -4.08 4.46
CA VAL A 160 1.11 -5.55 4.39
C VAL A 160 -0.26 -6.26 4.20
N GLY A 161 -1.31 -5.49 3.86
CA GLY A 161 -2.68 -5.95 3.66
C GLY A 161 -3.02 -6.25 2.20
N PHE A 162 -3.90 -7.22 2.00
CA PHE A 162 -4.41 -7.61 0.69
C PHE A 162 -5.15 -6.46 0.00
N SER A 163 -4.64 -6.02 -1.15
CA SER A 163 -5.43 -5.34 -2.20
C SER A 163 -6.26 -4.11 -1.77
N GLY A 164 -5.80 -3.30 -0.81
CA GLY A 164 -6.55 -2.11 -0.35
C GLY A 164 -7.87 -2.44 0.36
N LEU A 165 -7.96 -3.63 0.92
CA LEU A 165 -9.05 -4.05 1.78
C LEU A 165 -8.77 -3.60 3.20
N THR A 166 -9.81 -3.21 3.92
CA THR A 166 -9.74 -3.17 5.39
C THR A 166 -9.36 -4.56 5.92
N ALA A 167 -8.78 -4.65 7.11
CA ALA A 167 -8.43 -5.93 7.73
C ALA A 167 -9.63 -6.91 7.80
N GLU A 168 -10.84 -6.37 7.96
CA GLU A 168 -12.10 -7.11 7.93
C GLU A 168 -12.41 -7.68 6.53
N GLU A 169 -12.29 -6.87 5.48
CA GLU A 169 -12.52 -7.29 4.10
C GLU A 169 -11.45 -8.26 3.57
N GLY A 170 -10.19 -8.10 4.02
CA GLY A 170 -9.10 -9.03 3.73
C GLY A 170 -9.31 -10.40 4.37
N ALA A 171 -9.91 -10.44 5.56
CA ALA A 171 -10.28 -11.70 6.21
C ALA A 171 -11.30 -12.48 5.36
N PHE A 172 -12.30 -11.83 4.75
CA PHE A 172 -13.29 -12.52 3.91
C PHE A 172 -12.73 -13.14 2.62
N LYS A 173 -11.57 -12.67 2.14
CA LYS A 173 -10.86 -13.29 0.99
C LYS A 173 -9.91 -14.42 1.39
N ASN A 174 -9.61 -14.58 2.69
CA ASN A 174 -8.80 -15.69 3.16
C ASN A 174 -9.67 -16.97 3.20
N PRO A 175 -9.28 -18.05 2.50
CA PRO A 175 -10.05 -19.30 2.43
C PRO A 175 -10.38 -19.92 3.79
N GLN A 176 -9.61 -19.61 4.84
CA GLN A 176 -9.86 -20.08 6.21
C GLN A 176 -11.03 -19.35 6.91
N PHE A 177 -11.34 -18.12 6.46
CA PHE A 177 -12.41 -17.28 7.01
C PHE A 177 -13.58 -17.11 6.03
N ALA A 178 -13.40 -17.49 4.76
CA ALA A 178 -14.43 -17.60 3.73
C ALA A 178 -15.43 -18.72 4.06
N ARG A 179 -16.24 -18.51 5.09
CA ARG A 179 -17.55 -19.19 5.16
C ARG A 179 -18.38 -18.59 4.03
N GLN A 180 -18.90 -19.46 3.15
CA GLN A 180 -19.85 -19.16 2.08
C GLN A 180 -20.75 -17.97 2.47
N SER A 181 -20.38 -16.78 2.01
CA SER A 181 -21.02 -15.53 2.39
C SER A 181 -21.66 -14.97 1.15
N ASP A 182 -22.98 -15.10 1.06
CA ASP A 182 -23.82 -14.55 -0.02
C ASP A 182 -23.96 -13.01 0.07
N ARG A 183 -23.18 -12.34 0.92
CA ARG A 183 -23.25 -10.88 1.13
C ARG A 183 -22.53 -10.14 0.01
N ALA A 184 -23.30 -9.40 -0.79
CA ALA A 184 -22.81 -8.27 -1.55
C ALA A 184 -22.37 -7.13 -0.62
N ASP A 185 -21.42 -6.30 -1.05
CA ASP A 185 -21.01 -5.09 -0.34
C ASP A 185 -22.10 -4.01 -0.38
N TYR A 186 -21.83 -2.87 0.25
CA TYR A 186 -22.76 -1.74 0.31
C TYR A 186 -23.08 -1.11 -1.06
N LEU A 187 -22.30 -1.41 -2.09
CA LEU A 187 -22.53 -1.02 -3.49
C LEU A 187 -23.26 -2.11 -4.30
N GLY A 188 -23.64 -3.23 -3.66
CA GLY A 188 -24.34 -4.33 -4.31
C GLY A 188 -23.44 -5.25 -5.14
N HIS A 189 -22.12 -5.11 -5.03
CA HIS A 189 -21.15 -5.96 -5.72
C HIS A 189 -20.68 -7.10 -4.80
N ARG A 190 -20.41 -8.28 -5.35
CA ARG A 190 -19.77 -9.34 -4.56
C ARG A 190 -18.32 -8.94 -4.26
N PRO A 191 -17.74 -9.28 -3.08
CA PRO A 191 -16.31 -9.10 -2.80
C PRO A 191 -15.37 -9.65 -3.89
N GLU A 192 -15.84 -10.67 -4.59
CA GLU A 192 -15.22 -11.28 -5.77
C GLU A 192 -15.24 -10.34 -6.99
N ASP A 193 -16.35 -9.65 -7.22
CA ASP A 193 -16.61 -8.78 -8.38
C ASP A 193 -15.93 -7.41 -8.28
N ILE A 194 -15.75 -6.88 -7.06
CA ILE A 194 -15.26 -5.49 -6.85
C ILE A 194 -13.79 -5.33 -7.24
N THR A 195 -13.04 -6.43 -7.27
CA THR A 195 -11.58 -6.33 -7.38
C THR A 195 -11.00 -7.05 -8.58
N GLY A 196 -11.59 -8.15 -9.06
CA GLY A 196 -10.87 -9.02 -10.01
C GLY A 196 -9.51 -9.51 -9.46
N PHE A 197 -9.22 -9.34 -8.17
CA PHE A 197 -7.94 -9.64 -7.53
C PHE A 197 -8.11 -10.55 -6.32
N GLN A 198 -7.66 -11.79 -6.49
CA GLN A 198 -7.38 -12.72 -5.40
C GLN A 198 -5.90 -12.68 -4.96
N HIS A 199 -5.04 -11.94 -5.67
CA HIS A 199 -3.60 -12.22 -5.65
C HIS A 199 -2.68 -10.99 -5.79
N VAL A 200 -2.92 -9.88 -5.09
CA VAL A 200 -1.88 -8.83 -4.97
C VAL A 200 -1.21 -8.98 -3.62
N MET A 201 0.05 -9.40 -3.62
CA MET A 201 0.84 -9.42 -2.40
C MET A 201 1.34 -7.99 -2.13
N PRO A 202 1.44 -7.59 -0.85
CA PRO A 202 2.00 -6.29 -0.47
C PRO A 202 3.46 -6.07 -0.91
N PHE A 203 4.09 -7.11 -1.47
CA PHE A 203 5.49 -7.15 -1.88
C PHE A 203 5.67 -7.27 -3.41
N ASP A 204 4.63 -6.97 -4.19
CA ASP A 204 4.73 -7.05 -5.65
C ASP A 204 5.52 -5.85 -6.23
N GLU A 205 6.47 -6.17 -7.10
CA GLU A 205 7.20 -5.21 -7.94
C GLU A 205 6.35 -4.68 -9.09
N VAL A 206 5.27 -5.39 -9.44
CA VAL A 206 4.39 -5.04 -10.56
C VAL A 206 3.24 -4.18 -10.04
N VAL A 207 3.09 -3.00 -10.63
CA VAL A 207 1.97 -2.10 -10.35
C VAL A 207 0.79 -2.46 -11.24
N TYR A 208 -0.38 -2.58 -10.63
CA TYR A 208 -1.65 -2.63 -11.35
C TYR A 208 -2.27 -1.23 -11.42
N PRO A 209 -2.65 -0.74 -12.62
CA PRO A 209 -3.06 0.66 -12.77
C PRO A 209 -4.46 0.94 -12.21
N LEU A 210 -5.40 -0.02 -12.22
CA LEU A 210 -6.77 0.30 -11.80
C LEU A 210 -6.90 0.26 -10.28
N LEU A 211 -7.49 1.30 -9.73
CA LEU A 211 -7.74 1.44 -8.30
C LEU A 211 -9.04 0.69 -7.96
N PRO A 212 -9.05 -0.12 -6.88
CA PRO A 212 -10.16 -1.04 -6.60
C PRO A 212 -11.46 -0.32 -6.24
N ARG A 213 -11.39 0.90 -5.69
CA ARG A 213 -12.53 1.75 -5.40
C ARG A 213 -12.19 3.19 -5.76
N GLN A 214 -13.18 3.94 -6.23
CA GLN A 214 -13.06 5.39 -6.44
C GLN A 214 -14.40 6.00 -6.09
N VAL A 215 -14.43 6.90 -5.10
CA VAL A 215 -15.64 7.67 -4.77
C VAL A 215 -16.08 8.49 -5.97
N VAL A 216 -15.09 9.03 -6.70
CA VAL A 216 -15.28 9.85 -7.89
C VAL A 216 -14.94 9.02 -9.12
N PRO A 217 -15.94 8.63 -9.93
CA PRO A 217 -15.69 7.83 -11.12
C PRO A 217 -14.68 8.50 -12.05
N ASN A 218 -13.72 7.71 -12.55
CA ASN A 218 -12.70 8.15 -13.51
C ASN A 218 -11.81 9.31 -13.02
N LEU A 219 -11.75 9.59 -11.71
CA LEU A 219 -10.91 10.67 -11.17
C LEU A 219 -9.45 10.52 -11.61
N PHE A 220 -8.95 9.29 -11.59
CA PHE A 220 -7.58 8.93 -11.97
C PHE A 220 -7.49 8.19 -13.31
N ASP A 221 -8.54 8.25 -14.13
CA ASP A 221 -8.45 7.75 -15.49
C ASP A 221 -7.63 8.71 -16.36
N LEU A 222 -6.34 8.42 -16.48
CA LEU A 222 -5.39 9.16 -17.31
C LEU A 222 -5.74 9.13 -18.81
N THR A 223 -6.64 8.25 -19.22
CA THR A 223 -7.04 8.01 -20.62
C THR A 223 -8.45 8.47 -20.94
N ALA A 224 -9.16 9.05 -19.98
CA ALA A 224 -10.45 9.68 -20.20
C ALA A 224 -10.36 10.91 -21.13
N GLU A 225 -11.45 11.16 -21.86
CA GLU A 225 -11.57 12.22 -22.89
C GLU A 225 -12.60 13.31 -22.54
N ASP A 226 -13.17 13.28 -21.34
CA ASP A 226 -14.20 14.22 -20.86
C ASP A 226 -13.73 15.69 -20.82
N GLU A 227 -12.48 15.94 -20.41
CA GLU A 227 -11.86 17.28 -20.40
C GLU A 227 -10.43 17.26 -20.95
N PRO A 228 -10.24 17.33 -22.27
CA PRO A 228 -8.94 17.05 -22.90
C PRO A 228 -7.77 17.86 -22.33
N ALA A 229 -7.99 19.14 -22.04
CA ALA A 229 -6.94 20.03 -21.51
C ALA A 229 -6.56 19.72 -20.05
N LEU A 230 -7.53 19.31 -19.22
CA LEU A 230 -7.27 18.95 -17.83
C LEU A 230 -6.71 17.52 -17.75
N ARG A 231 -7.21 16.59 -18.55
CA ARG A 231 -6.69 15.22 -18.66
C ARG A 231 -5.25 15.19 -19.16
N GLU A 232 -4.91 16.07 -20.10
CA GLU A 232 -3.52 16.24 -20.51
C GLU A 232 -2.64 16.74 -19.37
N ALA A 233 -3.08 17.76 -18.63
CA ALA A 233 -2.32 18.23 -17.47
C ALA A 233 -2.18 17.15 -16.38
N GLN A 234 -3.21 16.33 -16.18
CA GLN A 234 -3.16 15.16 -15.28
C GLN A 234 -2.13 14.13 -15.73
N ARG A 235 -2.12 13.77 -17.02
CA ARG A 235 -1.09 12.88 -17.59
C ARG A 235 0.32 13.44 -17.41
N LEU A 236 0.52 14.73 -17.68
CA LEU A 236 1.81 15.40 -17.48
C LEU A 236 2.27 15.31 -16.03
N GLY A 237 1.37 15.53 -15.06
CA GLY A 237 1.68 15.36 -13.64
C GLY A 237 2.10 13.94 -13.27
N PHE A 238 1.45 12.93 -13.83
CA PHE A 238 1.86 11.54 -13.67
C PHE A 238 3.26 11.29 -14.27
N TYR A 239 3.54 11.84 -15.46
CA TYR A 239 4.84 11.70 -16.13
C TYR A 239 5.97 12.40 -15.40
N GLU A 240 5.73 13.58 -14.82
CA GLU A 240 6.68 14.30 -13.97
C GLU A 240 7.06 13.48 -12.74
N ALA A 241 6.08 12.86 -12.08
CA ALA A 241 6.33 11.99 -10.94
C ALA A 241 7.14 10.74 -11.32
N CYS A 242 6.84 10.13 -12.48
CA CYS A 242 7.65 9.05 -13.04
C CYS A 242 9.10 9.49 -13.26
N ASP A 243 9.33 10.62 -13.96
CA ASP A 243 10.68 11.10 -14.25
C ASP A 243 11.47 11.39 -12.97
N ARG A 244 10.79 11.96 -11.97
CA ARG A 244 11.39 12.22 -10.67
C ARG A 244 11.78 10.93 -9.96
N ALA A 245 10.89 9.94 -9.90
CA ALA A 245 11.23 8.63 -9.33
C ALA A 245 12.39 7.96 -10.06
N MET A 246 12.41 8.01 -11.39
CA MET A 246 13.51 7.44 -12.19
C MET A 246 14.83 8.17 -11.97
N SER A 247 14.81 9.47 -11.67
CA SER A 247 16.03 10.25 -11.40
C SER A 247 16.78 9.83 -10.14
N VAL A 248 16.13 9.12 -9.21
CA VAL A 248 16.73 8.63 -7.96
C VAL A 248 16.93 7.12 -7.95
N LEU A 249 16.64 6.43 -9.05
CA LEU A 249 16.61 4.97 -9.10
C LEU A 249 17.97 4.34 -8.81
N ASP A 250 19.04 4.92 -9.35
CA ASP A 250 20.42 4.42 -9.17
C ASP A 250 20.90 4.56 -7.72
N GLU A 251 20.35 5.51 -6.97
CA GLU A 251 20.68 5.78 -5.56
C GLU A 251 19.73 5.05 -4.59
N LEU A 252 18.66 4.43 -5.09
CA LEU A 252 17.55 3.93 -4.26
C LEU A 252 18.01 2.89 -3.22
N GLN A 253 18.98 2.05 -3.59
CA GLN A 253 19.52 0.99 -2.73
C GLN A 253 20.29 1.53 -1.52
N GLU A 254 20.82 2.75 -1.59
CA GLU A 254 21.49 3.44 -0.47
C GLU A 254 20.53 4.43 0.21
N LEU A 255 19.68 5.09 -0.57
CA LEU A 255 18.72 6.10 -0.12
C LEU A 255 17.70 5.51 0.87
N ILE A 256 17.05 4.40 0.51
CA ILE A 256 15.96 3.83 1.32
C ILE A 256 16.43 3.37 2.71
N PRO A 257 17.50 2.56 2.85
CA PRO A 257 18.00 2.19 4.18
C PRO A 257 18.43 3.39 5.03
N THR A 258 19.00 4.41 4.40
CA THR A 258 19.42 5.64 5.08
C THR A 258 18.22 6.39 5.64
N ILE A 259 17.15 6.55 4.85
CA ILE A 259 15.92 7.22 5.29
C ILE A 259 15.26 6.44 6.42
N ILE A 260 15.16 5.11 6.31
CA ILE A 260 14.58 4.27 7.36
C ILE A 260 15.37 4.49 8.65
N THR A 261 16.69 4.31 8.61
CA THR A 261 17.55 4.47 9.80
C THR A 261 17.38 5.84 10.43
N ARG A 262 17.40 6.89 9.61
CA ARG A 262 17.21 8.27 10.06
C ARG A 262 15.81 8.48 10.66
N THR A 263 14.78 7.96 10.03
CA THR A 263 13.38 8.09 10.48
C THR A 263 13.20 7.41 11.84
N LEU A 264 13.78 6.23 12.03
CA LEU A 264 13.75 5.53 13.33
C LEU A 264 14.44 6.32 14.44
N HIS A 265 15.49 7.08 14.11
CA HIS A 265 16.18 7.93 15.07
C HIS A 265 15.47 9.26 15.36
N GLU A 266 14.85 9.89 14.36
CA GLU A 266 14.28 11.24 14.46
C GLU A 266 12.81 11.25 14.86
N ALA A 267 12.04 10.24 14.44
CA ALA A 267 10.59 10.23 14.59
C ALA A 267 10.12 9.50 15.86
N MET A 268 11.05 8.98 16.67
CA MET A 268 10.78 8.06 17.77
C MET A 268 11.67 8.38 18.97
N SER A 269 11.17 8.20 20.19
CA SER A 269 12.03 8.31 21.37
C SER A 269 13.05 7.15 21.42
N ALA A 270 14.14 7.30 22.18
CA ALA A 270 15.13 6.23 22.34
C ALA A 270 14.52 4.95 22.95
N GLU A 271 13.53 5.11 23.83
CA GLU A 271 12.79 4.01 24.44
C GLU A 271 11.87 3.32 23.42
N ASP A 272 11.11 4.11 22.65
CA ASP A 272 10.26 3.61 21.56
C ASP A 272 11.08 2.89 20.47
N SER A 273 12.24 3.45 20.10
CA SER A 273 13.15 2.86 19.11
C SER A 273 13.71 1.51 19.55
N CYS A 274 13.99 1.30 20.85
CA CYS A 274 14.42 0.01 21.37
C CYS A 274 13.31 -1.04 21.36
N CYS A 275 12.05 -0.63 21.56
CA CYS A 275 10.89 -1.51 21.44
C CYS A 275 10.58 -1.89 19.99
N LEU A 276 10.82 -0.98 19.04
CA LEU A 276 10.45 -1.12 17.64
C LEU A 276 11.51 -1.81 16.77
N GLN A 277 12.81 -1.58 16.99
CA GLN A 277 13.87 -2.19 16.17
C GLN A 277 13.76 -3.71 16.00
N PRO A 278 13.44 -4.52 17.03
CA PRO A 278 13.27 -5.96 16.89
C PRO A 278 11.97 -6.38 16.16
N LEU A 279 11.00 -5.46 16.06
CA LEU A 279 9.64 -5.72 15.59
C LEU A 279 9.39 -5.15 14.19
N LEU A 280 10.27 -4.28 13.69
CA LEU A 280 10.30 -3.89 12.30
C LEU A 280 10.54 -5.15 11.44
N PRO A 281 9.69 -5.40 10.42
CA PRO A 281 9.91 -6.52 9.53
C PRO A 281 11.35 -6.50 8.98
N SER A 282 12.00 -7.67 8.95
CA SER A 282 13.30 -7.85 8.27
C SER A 282 13.29 -7.42 6.79
N LEU A 283 12.10 -7.21 6.21
CA LEU A 283 11.85 -6.67 4.88
C LEU A 283 12.12 -5.15 4.78
N ILE A 284 12.02 -4.42 5.90
CA ILE A 284 12.32 -2.98 6.02
C ILE A 284 13.80 -2.78 6.36
N THR A 285 14.32 -3.59 7.29
CA THR A 285 15.71 -3.49 7.75
C THR A 285 16.48 -4.72 7.32
N LYS A 286 17.35 -4.51 6.33
CA LYS A 286 18.30 -5.51 5.83
C LYS A 286 19.14 -6.03 7.01
N ASP A 287 18.92 -7.29 7.43
CA ASP A 287 19.88 -7.95 8.31
C ASP A 287 20.17 -9.40 7.88
N ASN A 288 21.27 -9.50 7.13
CA ASN A 288 22.23 -10.60 7.02
C ASN A 288 21.74 -12.06 6.93
N ARG A 289 21.90 -12.65 5.73
CA ARG A 289 22.80 -13.81 5.46
C ARG A 289 22.83 -14.24 3.98
N GLY A 290 23.56 -13.49 3.14
CA GLY A 290 24.25 -14.05 1.97
C GLY A 290 23.40 -14.53 0.77
N LYS A 291 22.13 -14.13 0.62
CA LYS A 291 21.35 -14.38 -0.59
C LYS A 291 21.06 -13.09 -1.34
N LYS A 292 21.34 -13.10 -2.64
CA LYS A 292 21.26 -11.94 -3.54
C LYS A 292 19.82 -11.60 -3.97
N ASP A 293 18.83 -12.34 -3.47
CA ASP A 293 17.44 -12.35 -3.96
C ASP A 293 16.41 -12.02 -2.85
N GLU A 294 16.73 -11.10 -1.92
CA GLU A 294 15.80 -10.77 -0.81
C GLU A 294 14.85 -9.62 -1.17
N TYR A 295 13.56 -9.81 -0.87
CA TYR A 295 12.48 -8.83 -1.00
C TYR A 295 12.66 -7.69 0.01
N THR A 296 13.50 -6.71 -0.30
CA THR A 296 13.65 -5.48 0.51
C THR A 296 12.65 -4.42 0.06
N LEU A 297 12.30 -3.48 0.93
CA LEU A 297 11.50 -2.32 0.53
C LEU A 297 12.13 -1.56 -0.64
N ALA A 298 13.47 -1.45 -0.68
CA ALA A 298 14.18 -0.83 -1.79
C ALA A 298 13.95 -1.58 -3.12
N ASN A 299 14.05 -2.91 -3.13
CA ASN A 299 13.81 -3.73 -4.33
C ASN A 299 12.35 -3.66 -4.79
N ILE A 300 11.40 -3.69 -3.85
CA ILE A 300 9.97 -3.57 -4.16
C ILE A 300 9.68 -2.21 -4.81
N LEU A 301 10.15 -1.12 -4.20
CA LEU A 301 9.98 0.22 -4.75
C LEU A 301 10.69 0.37 -6.09
N GLU A 302 11.90 -0.19 -6.26
CA GLU A 302 12.62 -0.19 -7.53
C GLU A 302 11.80 -0.86 -8.64
N GLY A 303 11.31 -2.07 -8.38
CA GLY A 303 10.47 -2.82 -9.31
C GLY A 303 9.21 -2.03 -9.67
N ARG A 304 8.56 -1.41 -8.69
CA ARG A 304 7.37 -0.58 -8.91
C ARG A 304 7.65 0.68 -9.70
N MET A 305 8.77 1.36 -9.45
CA MET A 305 9.20 2.50 -10.27
C MET A 305 9.41 2.09 -11.73
N ARG A 306 10.08 0.96 -11.97
CA ARG A 306 10.23 0.41 -13.33
C ARG A 306 8.89 0.02 -13.95
N SER A 307 7.97 -0.53 -13.16
CA SER A 307 6.62 -0.89 -13.60
C SER A 307 5.79 0.35 -14.02
N LEU A 308 5.89 1.43 -13.25
CA LEU A 308 5.27 2.73 -13.52
C LEU A 308 5.90 3.43 -14.71
N GLN A 309 7.21 3.30 -14.90
CA GLN A 309 7.90 3.80 -16.09
C GLN A 309 7.41 3.10 -17.37
N GLN A 310 7.28 1.78 -17.34
CA GLN A 310 6.69 1.02 -18.45
C GLN A 310 5.21 1.42 -18.71
N MET A 311 4.46 1.73 -17.65
CA MET A 311 3.09 2.24 -17.77
C MET A 311 3.07 3.62 -18.44
N LYS A 312 3.98 4.53 -18.07
CA LYS A 312 4.19 5.82 -18.75
C LYS A 312 4.48 5.62 -20.24
N GLU A 313 5.40 4.73 -20.59
CA GLU A 313 5.75 4.43 -21.99
C GLU A 313 4.54 3.89 -22.78
N ALA A 314 3.75 3.01 -22.17
CA ALA A 314 2.52 2.49 -22.77
C ALA A 314 1.46 3.57 -23.01
N LEU A 315 1.26 4.47 -22.04
CA LEU A 315 0.36 5.62 -22.17
C LEU A 315 0.82 6.57 -23.28
N GLN A 316 2.12 6.86 -23.35
CA GLN A 316 2.71 7.66 -24.44
C GLN A 316 2.58 6.97 -25.81
N GLY A 317 2.57 5.65 -25.84
CA GLY A 317 2.26 4.84 -27.02
C GLY A 317 0.77 4.74 -27.36
N GLY A 318 -0.10 5.43 -26.62
CA GLY A 318 -1.55 5.48 -26.86
C GLY A 318 -2.36 4.33 -26.30
N LYS A 319 -1.79 3.50 -25.40
CA LYS A 319 -2.57 2.46 -24.70
C LYS A 319 -3.50 3.07 -23.66
N THR A 320 -4.69 2.49 -23.51
CA THR A 320 -5.60 2.85 -22.42
C THR A 320 -5.13 2.24 -21.09
N LEU A 321 -5.62 2.75 -19.95
CA LEU A 321 -5.35 2.13 -18.65
C LEU A 321 -5.87 0.70 -18.59
N GLN A 322 -6.99 0.42 -19.25
CA GLN A 322 -7.61 -0.90 -19.32
C GLN A 322 -6.77 -1.89 -20.14
N ASP A 323 -6.11 -1.43 -21.21
CA ASP A 323 -5.17 -2.27 -21.98
C ASP A 323 -3.94 -2.64 -21.14
N ILE A 324 -3.36 -1.65 -20.46
CA ILE A 324 -2.22 -1.85 -19.55
C ILE A 324 -2.62 -2.80 -18.42
N ALA A 325 -3.79 -2.59 -17.82
CA ALA A 325 -4.35 -3.44 -16.78
C ALA A 325 -4.45 -4.91 -17.24
N ARG A 326 -5.00 -5.15 -18.44
CA ARG A 326 -5.14 -6.50 -19.00
C ARG A 326 -3.78 -7.20 -19.16
N GLU A 327 -2.78 -6.49 -19.68
CA GLU A 327 -1.42 -7.02 -19.85
C GLU A 327 -0.75 -7.33 -18.50
N ARG A 328 -0.91 -6.44 -17.51
CA ARG A 328 -0.36 -6.61 -16.17
C ARG A 328 -0.99 -7.78 -15.42
N LEU A 329 -2.31 -7.96 -15.55
CA LEU A 329 -3.01 -9.10 -14.94
C LEU A 329 -2.44 -10.44 -15.41
N MET A 330 -2.16 -10.56 -16.71
CA MET A 330 -1.52 -11.76 -17.27
C MET A 330 -0.10 -11.97 -16.73
N ALA A 331 0.69 -10.90 -16.60
CA ALA A 331 2.04 -10.96 -16.05
C ALA A 331 2.06 -11.40 -14.57
N ILE A 332 1.18 -10.81 -13.75
CA ILE A 332 1.02 -11.15 -12.34
C ILE A 332 0.60 -12.62 -12.21
N THR A 333 -0.45 -13.04 -12.94
CA THR A 333 -0.93 -14.42 -12.93
C THR A 333 0.17 -15.41 -13.32
N LYS A 334 0.96 -15.09 -14.36
CA LYS A 334 2.07 -15.93 -14.82
C LYS A 334 3.21 -16.03 -13.79
N SER A 335 3.54 -14.91 -13.12
CA SER A 335 4.58 -14.89 -12.08
C SER A 335 4.19 -15.74 -10.85
N GLN A 336 2.89 -15.85 -10.57
CA GLN A 336 2.34 -16.55 -9.41
C GLN A 336 1.99 -18.03 -9.70
N MET A 337 1.81 -18.41 -10.96
CA MET A 337 1.65 -19.81 -11.37
C MET A 337 2.97 -20.60 -11.41
N LEU A 338 4.11 -19.92 -11.33
CA LEU A 338 5.37 -20.57 -11.00
C LEU A 338 5.36 -20.84 -9.50
N PRO A 339 5.45 -22.11 -9.04
CA PRO A 339 5.38 -22.38 -7.62
C PRO A 339 6.56 -21.69 -6.94
N SER A 340 6.27 -20.66 -6.14
CA SER A 340 7.21 -20.10 -5.18
C SER A 340 7.39 -21.13 -4.07
N VAL A 341 8.19 -22.17 -4.32
CA VAL A 341 8.52 -23.29 -3.40
C VAL A 341 9.25 -22.81 -2.12
N ARG A 342 9.29 -21.51 -1.82
CA ARG A 342 10.13 -20.95 -0.75
C ARG A 342 9.41 -20.05 0.26
N PHE A 343 8.11 -19.77 0.11
CA PHE A 343 7.42 -18.87 1.05
C PHE A 343 6.92 -19.55 2.35
N PHE A 344 6.69 -20.87 2.35
CA PHE A 344 6.12 -21.57 3.52
C PHE A 344 6.91 -22.79 4.02
N SER A 345 8.11 -23.08 3.49
CA SER A 345 8.95 -24.12 4.08
C SER A 345 9.61 -23.59 5.34
N SER A 346 8.87 -23.66 6.45
CA SER A 346 9.44 -23.58 7.79
C SER A 346 10.66 -24.51 7.89
N ALA A 347 11.70 -24.04 8.57
CA ALA A 347 12.98 -24.72 8.77
C ALA A 347 12.90 -26.01 9.63
N LYS A 348 11.75 -26.71 9.66
CA LYS A 348 11.57 -28.01 10.33
C LYS A 348 11.43 -29.20 9.38
N ALA A 349 11.41 -29.00 8.06
CA ALA A 349 11.37 -30.12 7.10
C ALA A 349 12.76 -30.61 6.63
N ALA A 350 13.85 -30.03 7.12
CA ALA A 350 15.22 -30.39 6.72
C ALA A 350 15.88 -31.47 7.61
N SER A 351 15.12 -32.16 8.47
CA SER A 351 15.63 -33.26 9.30
C SER A 351 14.93 -34.60 9.03
N ALA A 352 14.64 -34.89 7.76
CA ALA A 352 14.34 -36.25 7.30
C ALA A 352 15.38 -36.64 6.26
N SER A 353 16.46 -37.26 6.73
CA SER A 353 17.46 -37.92 5.90
C SER A 353 16.82 -39.05 5.08
N PRO A 354 17.05 -39.15 3.77
CA PRO A 354 16.55 -40.23 2.93
C PRO A 354 17.48 -41.45 3.06
N GLU A 355 17.45 -42.12 4.21
CA GLU A 355 18.08 -43.44 4.41
C GLU A 355 17.13 -44.38 5.13
N SER A 356 16.05 -44.80 4.45
CA SER A 356 15.32 -46.01 4.81
C SER A 356 14.47 -46.51 3.64
N LEU A 357 15.09 -46.72 2.48
CA LEU A 357 14.56 -47.60 1.44
C LEU A 357 15.61 -48.68 1.16
N MET A 358 15.94 -49.46 2.20
CA MET A 358 16.57 -50.75 2.01
C MET A 358 15.50 -51.82 1.96
N VAL A 359 15.43 -52.42 0.77
CA VAL A 359 14.75 -53.66 0.42
C VAL A 359 15.10 -54.76 1.42
N THR A 360 14.11 -55.24 2.17
CA THR A 360 14.14 -56.59 2.74
C THR A 360 13.06 -57.42 2.07
N ARG A 361 13.47 -58.18 1.05
CA ARG A 361 12.80 -59.42 0.67
C ARG A 361 12.97 -60.40 1.83
N HIS A 362 11.89 -61.00 2.31
CA HIS A 362 11.96 -62.28 3.00
C HIS A 362 11.11 -63.31 2.26
N PRO A 363 11.63 -64.54 2.10
CA PRO A 363 10.89 -65.66 1.55
C PRO A 363 10.03 -66.31 2.65
N GLY A 364 8.84 -66.76 2.25
CA GLY A 364 7.95 -67.64 2.98
C GLY A 364 7.06 -68.33 1.97
#